data_AF-A0A0X8NXH3-F1
#
_entry.id   AF-A0A0X8NXH3-F1
#
_cell.length_a   1.000
_cell.length_b   1.000
_cell.length_c   1.000
_cell.angle_alpha   90.00
_cell.angle_beta   90.00
_cell.angle_gamma   90.00
#
_symmetry.space_group_name_H-M   'P 1'
#
loop_
_entity.id
_entity.type
_entity.pdbx_description
1 polymer ?
#
loop_
_entity_poly.entity_id
_entity_poly.type
_entity_poly.pdbx_seq_one_letter_code
_entity_poly.pdbx_strand_id
1 'polypeptide(L)'
;MWKELTMTTQTGLQRRILDTLARVKVGTPSAPADTETAWEEIQTFAGDDEVIAALLELEEKGLIRSGVTRGVDGECAISTGVLAITDYGRQSLAR
;
A
#
# COMPACT_ATOMS: atom_id res chain seq x y z
N MET A 1 -16.03 3.67 30.48
CA MET A 1 -15.63 4.32 29.21
C MET A 1 -14.73 3.33 28.48
N TRP A 2 -15.34 2.38 27.76
CA TRP A 2 -14.60 1.33 27.06
C TRP A 2 -14.17 1.91 25.73
N LYS A 3 -12.85 1.97 25.50
CA LYS A 3 -12.30 2.28 24.18
C LYS A 3 -12.74 1.13 23.26
N GLU A 4 -13.67 1.41 22.35
CA GLU A 4 -13.85 0.59 21.17
C GLU A 4 -12.49 0.52 20.47
N LEU A 5 -11.84 -0.64 20.62
CA LEU A 5 -10.83 -1.08 19.68
C LEU A 5 -11.58 -1.25 18.37
N THR A 6 -11.64 -0.19 17.56
CA THR A 6 -11.94 -0.30 16.15
C THR A 6 -10.86 -1.20 15.56
N MET A 7 -11.13 -2.51 15.55
CA MET A 7 -10.59 -3.40 14.54
C MET A 7 -10.88 -2.71 13.22
N THR A 8 -9.89 -2.00 12.70
CA THR A 8 -10.04 -1.20 11.48
C THR A 8 -10.19 -2.21 10.37
N THR A 9 -11.44 -2.58 10.05
CA THR A 9 -11.75 -3.41 8.90
C THR A 9 -11.09 -2.75 7.71
N GLN A 10 -10.15 -3.45 7.07
CA GLN A 10 -9.56 -2.97 5.82
C GLN A 10 -10.69 -2.67 4.85
N THR A 11 -10.68 -1.48 4.26
CA THR A 11 -11.63 -1.17 3.19
C THR A 11 -11.35 -2.07 1.99
N GLY A 12 -12.34 -2.25 1.10
CA GLY A 12 -12.15 -3.05 -0.11
C GLY A 12 -10.97 -2.58 -0.96
N LEU A 13 -10.69 -1.27 -0.97
CA LEU A 13 -9.52 -0.68 -1.63
C LEU A 13 -8.21 -1.10 -0.95
N GLN A 14 -8.12 -0.98 0.38
CA GLN A 14 -6.93 -1.38 1.15
C GLN A 14 -6.59 -2.86 0.95
N ARG A 15 -7.61 -3.73 0.95
CA ARG A 15 -7.42 -5.17 0.71
C ARG A 15 -6.85 -5.45 -0.68
N ARG A 16 -7.39 -4.79 -1.72
CA ARG A 16 -6.92 -4.93 -3.11
C ARG A 16 -5.47 -4.47 -3.26
N ILE A 17 -5.10 -3.33 -2.66
CA ILE A 17 -3.71 -2.83 -2.66
C ILE A 17 -2.77 -3.87 -2.05
N LEU A 18 -3.13 -4.43 -0.89
CA LEU A 18 -2.31 -5.45 -0.22
C LEU A 18 -2.19 -6.73 -1.05
N ASP A 19 -3.27 -7.20 -1.68
CA ASP A 19 -3.24 -8.38 -2.55
C ASP A 19 -2.35 -8.18 -3.78
N THR A 20 -2.34 -6.98 -4.36
CA THR A 20 -1.47 -6.65 -5.49
C THR A 20 -0.01 -6.61 -5.05
N LEU A 21 0.31 -5.93 -3.95
CA LEU A 21 1.68 -5.88 -3.42
C LEU A 21 2.18 -7.25 -2.91
N ALA A 22 1.28 -8.12 -2.44
CA ALA A 22 1.63 -9.48 -2.03
C ALA A 22 2.14 -10.35 -3.18
N ARG A 23 1.72 -10.06 -4.42
CA ARG A 23 2.16 -10.79 -5.63
C ARG A 23 3.58 -10.39 -6.08
N VAL A 24 4.07 -9.22 -5.65
CA VAL A 24 5.41 -8.74 -5.98
C VAL A 24 6.48 -9.62 -5.31
N LYS A 25 7.41 -10.13 -6.11
CA LYS A 25 8.51 -10.99 -5.65
C LYS A 25 9.71 -10.15 -5.21
N VAL A 26 9.80 -9.88 -3.91
CA VAL A 26 10.92 -9.14 -3.34
C VAL A 26 12.22 -9.96 -3.43
N GLY A 27 13.32 -9.35 -3.86
CA GLY A 27 14.65 -9.97 -3.86
C GLY A 27 15.08 -10.63 -5.16
N THR A 28 14.31 -10.49 -6.24
CA THR A 28 14.72 -10.91 -7.59
C THR A 28 15.21 -9.70 -8.40
N PRO A 29 16.05 -9.90 -9.43
CA PRO A 29 16.43 -8.84 -10.37
C PRO A 29 15.23 -8.14 -11.03
N SER A 30 14.07 -8.79 -11.07
CA SER A 30 12.81 -8.28 -11.64
C SER A 30 11.97 -7.46 -10.67
N ALA A 31 12.34 -7.38 -9.38
CA ALA A 31 11.55 -6.71 -8.36
C ALA A 31 11.19 -5.23 -8.69
N PRO A 32 12.08 -4.41 -9.29
CA PRO A 32 11.72 -3.05 -9.67
C PRO A 32 10.61 -3.00 -10.74
N ALA A 33 10.68 -3.89 -11.74
CA ALA A 33 9.67 -3.97 -12.80
C ALA A 33 8.34 -4.49 -12.25
N ASP A 34 8.38 -5.49 -11.36
CA ASP A 34 7.19 -6.03 -10.72
C ASP A 34 6.48 -4.96 -9.84
N THR A 35 7.24 -4.08 -9.18
CA THR A 35 6.65 -2.99 -8.39
C THR A 35 6.06 -1.88 -9.25
N GLU A 36 6.68 -1.53 -10.38
CA GLU A 36 6.10 -0.58 -11.34
C GLU A 36 4.76 -1.10 -11.88
N THR A 37 4.71 -2.36 -12.32
CA THR A 37 3.44 -2.99 -12.75
C THR A 37 2.41 -3.02 -11.63
N ALA A 38 2.82 -3.31 -10.40
CA ALA A 38 1.91 -3.27 -9.24
C ALA A 38 1.36 -1.86 -8.99
N TRP A 39 2.19 -0.82 -9.13
CA TRP A 39 1.77 0.57 -9.00
C TRP A 39 0.76 0.96 -10.08
N GLU A 40 1.04 0.63 -11.34
CA GLU A 40 0.11 0.86 -12.46
C GLU A 40 -1.25 0.17 -12.20
N GLU A 41 -1.25 -1.07 -11.71
CA GLU A 41 -2.49 -1.79 -11.35
C GLU A 41 -3.23 -1.06 -10.22
N ILE A 42 -2.53 -0.65 -9.17
CA ILE A 42 -3.10 0.04 -8.00
C ILE A 42 -3.76 1.38 -8.40
N GLN A 43 -3.15 2.14 -9.30
CA GLN A 43 -3.72 3.42 -9.78
C GLN A 43 -5.08 3.24 -10.47
N THR A 44 -5.39 2.05 -10.99
CA THR A 44 -6.69 1.78 -11.61
C THR A 44 -7.80 1.47 -10.61
N PHE A 45 -7.49 1.32 -9.32
CA PHE A 45 -8.47 0.84 -8.33
C PHE A 45 -9.47 1.90 -7.90
N ALA A 46 -9.07 3.17 -7.91
CA ALA A 46 -9.82 4.30 -7.39
C ALA A 46 -9.21 5.62 -7.92
N GLY A 47 -9.73 6.78 -7.51
CA GLY A 47 -9.10 8.07 -7.81
C GLY A 47 -7.76 8.23 -7.08
N ASP A 48 -6.84 9.02 -7.65
CA ASP A 48 -5.47 9.20 -7.12
C ASP A 48 -5.46 9.56 -5.62
N ASP A 49 -6.30 10.50 -5.19
CA ASP A 49 -6.40 10.92 -3.79
C ASP A 49 -6.86 9.78 -2.86
N GLU A 50 -7.78 8.92 -3.33
CA GLU A 50 -8.27 7.77 -2.56
C GLU A 50 -7.21 6.68 -2.45
N VAL A 51 -6.47 6.44 -3.55
CA VAL A 51 -5.35 5.50 -3.59
C VAL A 51 -4.24 5.97 -2.64
N ILE A 52 -3.86 7.25 -2.70
CA ILE A 52 -2.82 7.83 -1.84
C ILE A 52 -3.25 7.77 -0.37
N ALA A 53 -4.48 8.13 -0.05
CA ALA A 53 -5.00 8.03 1.31
C ALA A 53 -4.95 6.58 1.82
N ALA A 54 -5.37 5.61 1.00
CA ALA A 54 -5.32 4.20 1.36
C ALA A 54 -3.88 3.70 1.57
N LEU A 55 -2.93 4.13 0.74
CA LEU A 55 -1.50 3.80 0.90
C LEU A 55 -0.93 4.35 2.21
N LEU A 56 -1.22 5.61 2.53
CA LEU A 56 -0.76 6.24 3.77
C LEU A 56 -1.36 5.57 5.01
N GLU A 57 -2.66 5.24 5.00
CA GLU A 57 -3.30 4.51 6.10
C GLU A 57 -2.71 3.10 6.28
N LEU A 58 -2.39 2.40 5.19
CA LEU A 58 -1.74 1.08 5.25
C LEU A 58 -0.32 1.16 5.81
N GLU A 59 0.42 2.21 5.47
CA GLU A 59 1.75 2.48 6.01
C GLU A 59 1.71 2.86 7.49
N GLU A 60 0.75 3.68 7.91
CA GLU A 60 0.52 4.01 9.33
C GLU A 60 0.22 2.74 10.15
N LYS A 61 -0.51 1.78 9.56
CA LYS A 61 -0.77 0.45 10.15
C LYS A 61 0.44 -0.50 10.07
N GLY A 62 1.55 -0.10 9.46
CA GLY A 62 2.77 -0.90 9.30
C GLY A 62 2.63 -2.06 8.31
N LEU A 63 1.60 -2.06 7.45
CA LEU A 63 1.30 -3.15 6.52
C LEU A 63 2.11 -3.04 5.22
N ILE A 64 2.50 -1.82 4.86
CA ILE A 64 3.31 -1.53 3.67
C ILE A 64 4.37 -0.47 3.98
N ARG A 65 5.33 -0.32 3.08
CA ARG A 65 6.10 0.90 2.86
C ARG A 65 5.51 1.55 1.61
N SER A 66 5.01 2.77 1.70
CA SER A 66 4.24 3.36 0.60
C SER A 66 5.11 4.04 -0.44
N GLY A 67 6.26 4.59 -0.01
CA GLY A 67 7.07 5.46 -0.86
C GLY A 67 6.42 6.80 -1.21
N VAL A 68 5.28 7.14 -0.58
CA VAL A 68 4.58 8.41 -0.78
C VAL A 68 5.44 9.55 -0.25
N THR A 69 5.71 10.53 -1.11
CA THR A 69 6.31 11.80 -0.72
C THR A 69 5.35 12.92 -1.09
N ARG A 70 5.04 13.79 -0.13
CA ARG A 70 4.19 14.96 -0.35
C ARG A 70 5.05 16.21 -0.52
N GLY A 71 4.94 16.84 -1.68
CA GLY A 71 5.55 18.11 -2.01
C GLY A 71 4.93 19.28 -1.24
N VAL A 72 5.65 20.39 -1.19
CA VAL A 72 5.22 21.65 -0.55
C VAL A 72 4.04 22.32 -1.26
N ASP A 73 3.85 22.00 -2.54
CA ASP A 73 2.70 22.38 -3.38
C ASP A 73 1.47 21.48 -3.19
N GLY A 74 1.62 20.40 -2.41
CA GLY A 74 0.57 19.41 -2.20
C GLY A 74 0.57 18.28 -3.24
N GLU A 75 1.49 18.27 -4.21
CA GLU A 75 1.65 17.15 -5.13
C GLU A 75 2.17 15.91 -4.38
N CYS A 76 1.63 14.75 -4.71
CA CYS A 76 2.06 13.48 -4.15
C CYS A 76 2.79 12.67 -5.20
N ALA A 77 4.01 12.23 -4.89
CA ALA A 77 4.80 11.32 -5.71
C ALA A 77 4.95 9.97 -5.01
N ILE A 78 4.91 8.88 -5.79
CA ILE A 78 5.18 7.53 -5.29
C ILE A 78 6.56 7.09 -5.75
N SER A 79 7.42 6.71 -4.80
CA SER A 79 8.64 5.99 -5.10
C SER A 79 8.36 4.49 -5.22
N THR A 80 8.24 3.99 -6.44
CA THR A 80 8.05 2.56 -6.72
C THR A 80 9.23 1.71 -6.24
N GLY A 81 10.42 2.28 -6.05
CA GLY A 81 11.55 1.59 -5.41
C GLY A 81 11.35 1.31 -3.90
N VAL A 82 10.40 2.00 -3.26
CA VAL A 82 10.09 1.87 -1.83
C VAL A 82 8.76 1.16 -1.60
N LEU A 83 7.83 1.25 -2.57
CA LEU A 83 6.50 0.64 -2.49
C LEU A 83 6.61 -0.88 -2.31
N ALA A 84 6.27 -1.38 -1.12
CA ALA A 84 6.36 -2.81 -0.82
C ALA A 84 5.45 -3.20 0.34
N ILE A 85 4.90 -4.41 0.30
CA ILE A 85 4.23 -4.99 1.46
C ILE A 85 5.25 -5.45 2.52
N THR A 86 4.95 -5.24 3.80
CA THR A 86 5.78 -5.74 4.91
C THR A 86 5.44 -7.19 5.25
N ASP A 87 6.29 -7.87 6.02
CA ASP A 87 5.97 -9.21 6.53
C ASP A 87 4.70 -9.22 7.38
N TYR A 88 4.46 -8.15 8.15
CA TYR A 88 3.24 -7.97 8.92
C TYR A 88 2.01 -7.82 7.99
N GLY A 89 2.15 -7.03 6.92
CA GLY A 89 1.15 -6.92 5.86
C GLY A 89 0.78 -8.27 5.26
N ARG A 90 1.78 -9.08 4.88
CA ARG A 90 1.56 -10.43 4.33
C ARG A 90 0.84 -11.34 5.31
N GLN A 91 1.23 -11.33 6.58
CA GLN A 91 0.56 -12.13 7.62
C GLN A 91 -0.89 -11.69 7.85
N SER A 92 -1.20 -10.39 7.68
CA SER A 92 -2.57 -9.89 7.82
C SER A 92 -3.53 -10.44 6.76
N LEU A 93 -3.02 -10.83 5.59
CA LEU A 93 -3.83 -11.41 4.50
C LEU A 93 -4.15 -12.90 4.69
N ALA A 94 -3.39 -13.59 5.57
CA ALA A 94 -3.52 -15.02 5.81
C ALA A 94 -4.54 -15.37 6.93
N ARG A 95 -5.17 -14.35 7.52
CA ARG A 95 -6.17 -14.46 8.59
C ARG A 95 -7.55 -14.19 8.04
#